data_AF-A0A533XT94-F1
#
_entry.id   AF-A0A533XT94-F1
#
_cell.length_a   1.000
_cell.length_b   1.000
_cell.length_c   1.000
_cell.angle_alpha   90.00
_cell.angle_beta   90.00
_cell.angle_gamma   90.00
#
_symmetry.space_group_name_H-M   'P 1'
#
loop_
_entity.id
_entity.type
_entity.pdbx_description
1 polymer ?
#
loop_
_entity_poly.entity_id
_entity_poly.type
_entity_poly.pdbx_seq_one_letter_code
_entity_poly.pdbx_strand_id
1 'polypeptide(L)'
;MEVLPERFIELDGILVDRRIFTTQFICDVVLQQCGSACCHRGCIITPAEIARIKSHDGIMQYLPEQKRDFLEQEAGEFVGDPRRQPTDICLEEEWSMIRFFQSPEEMRCTWVVDDGCVFLYPATEATPGESAQAIPVKHCAIHSYALDRGIDWKSFKPTDCVQYPLCVYQRDGHTVLALQEEPGRARVPCLNNPIGPKMYQSLSDTITYLLGPVFNERVQAYGRAHFQE
;
A
#
# COMPACT_ATOMS: atom_id res chain seq x y z
N MET A 1 -5.19 32.49 -12.06
CA MET A 1 -5.92 31.27 -11.67
C MET A 1 -5.56 30.23 -12.70
N GLU A 2 -4.66 29.32 -12.33
CA GLU A 2 -4.31 28.19 -13.18
C GLU A 2 -5.53 27.26 -13.23
N VAL A 3 -5.99 26.92 -14.43
CA VAL A 3 -7.13 26.04 -14.58
C VAL A 3 -6.68 24.65 -14.14
N LEU A 4 -7.30 24.11 -13.08
CA LEU A 4 -7.02 22.76 -12.63
C LEU A 4 -7.23 21.80 -13.82
N PRO A 5 -6.31 20.84 -14.07
CA PRO A 5 -6.56 19.81 -15.07
C PRO A 5 -7.91 19.15 -14.79
N GLU A 6 -8.72 18.83 -15.82
CA GLU A 6 -10.06 18.21 -15.67
C GLU A 6 -10.08 16.94 -14.78
N ARG A 7 -8.90 16.37 -14.55
CA ARG A 7 -8.62 15.22 -13.70
C ARG A 7 -8.78 15.49 -12.19
N PHE A 8 -8.68 16.72 -11.69
CA PHE A 8 -8.69 17.02 -10.26
C PHE A 8 -9.91 17.81 -9.81
N ILE A 9 -10.37 17.52 -8.59
CA ILE A 9 -11.42 18.25 -7.87
C ILE A 9 -10.78 18.86 -6.63
N GLU A 10 -10.99 20.15 -6.39
CA GLU A 10 -10.53 20.79 -5.16
C GLU A 10 -11.54 20.58 -4.03
N LEU A 11 -11.08 20.03 -2.90
CA LEU A 11 -11.84 19.87 -1.66
C LEU A 11 -11.01 20.42 -0.50
N ASP A 12 -11.51 21.43 0.21
CA ASP A 12 -10.84 22.06 1.37
C ASP A 12 -9.34 22.37 1.13
N GLY A 13 -9.00 22.87 -0.07
CA GLY A 13 -7.63 23.23 -0.45
C GLY A 13 -6.73 22.04 -0.86
N ILE A 14 -7.29 20.83 -0.97
CA ILE A 14 -6.60 19.63 -1.45
C ILE A 14 -7.12 19.27 -2.84
N LEU A 15 -6.21 19.02 -3.79
CA LEU A 15 -6.55 18.52 -5.11
C LEU A 15 -6.74 17.01 -5.08
N VAL A 16 -7.96 16.54 -5.32
CA VAL A 16 -8.33 15.11 -5.29
C VAL A 16 -8.53 14.58 -6.70
N ASP A 17 -7.81 13.52 -7.05
CA ASP A 17 -7.94 12.86 -8.34
C ASP A 17 -9.35 12.28 -8.52
N ARG A 18 -10.04 12.69 -9.58
CA ARG A 18 -11.42 12.30 -9.88
C ARG A 18 -11.61 10.78 -9.95
N ARG A 19 -10.56 10.02 -10.28
CA ARG A 19 -10.61 8.55 -10.34
C ARG A 19 -10.93 7.92 -8.99
N ILE A 20 -10.62 8.58 -7.88
CA ILE A 20 -10.99 8.12 -6.54
C ILE A 20 -12.52 8.01 -6.38
N PHE A 21 -13.29 8.82 -7.11
CA PHE A 21 -14.75 8.78 -7.07
C PHE A 21 -15.37 7.84 -8.13
N THR A 22 -14.66 7.57 -9.23
CA THR A 22 -15.22 6.82 -10.37
C THR A 22 -14.75 5.38 -10.45
N THR A 23 -13.59 5.04 -9.90
CA THR A 23 -12.99 3.70 -9.96
C THR A 23 -13.46 2.82 -8.81
N GLN A 24 -13.84 1.58 -9.10
CA GLN A 24 -14.10 0.55 -8.09
C GLN A 24 -12.80 -0.12 -7.65
N PHE A 25 -12.70 -0.42 -6.37
CA PHE A 25 -11.50 -1.03 -5.79
C PHE A 25 -11.84 -1.78 -4.50
N ILE A 26 -11.22 -2.95 -4.34
CA ILE A 26 -11.11 -3.65 -3.07
C ILE A 26 -9.73 -4.29 -2.96
N CYS A 27 -9.09 -4.13 -1.80
CA CYS A 27 -7.86 -4.84 -1.45
C CYS A 27 -8.24 -6.17 -0.80
N ASP A 28 -8.44 -7.19 -1.63
CA ASP A 28 -8.74 -8.55 -1.19
C ASP A 28 -7.97 -9.53 -2.08
N VAL A 29 -6.96 -10.21 -1.52
CA VAL A 29 -6.06 -11.08 -2.27
C VAL A 29 -6.74 -12.34 -2.81
N VAL A 30 -7.85 -12.76 -2.19
CA VAL A 30 -8.65 -13.92 -2.60
C VAL A 30 -9.55 -13.52 -3.76
N LEU A 31 -10.35 -12.46 -3.59
CA LEU A 31 -11.27 -11.98 -4.62
C LEU A 31 -10.54 -11.46 -5.86
N GLN A 32 -9.44 -10.74 -5.67
CA GLN A 32 -8.67 -10.18 -6.78
C GLN A 32 -7.72 -11.19 -7.43
N GLN A 33 -7.43 -12.31 -6.75
CA GLN A 33 -6.37 -13.26 -7.12
C GLN A 33 -5.07 -12.57 -7.50
N CYS A 34 -4.74 -11.48 -6.79
CA CYS A 34 -3.68 -10.55 -7.20
C CYS A 34 -2.27 -11.04 -6.87
N GLY A 35 -2.14 -12.14 -6.11
CA GLY A 35 -0.85 -12.67 -5.67
C GLY A 35 -0.03 -11.67 -4.83
N SER A 36 -0.68 -10.66 -4.23
CA SER A 36 -0.01 -9.54 -3.57
C SER A 36 0.97 -8.79 -4.49
N ALA A 37 0.60 -8.59 -5.76
CA ALA A 37 1.42 -7.92 -6.77
C ALA A 37 1.91 -6.51 -6.38
N CYS A 38 1.21 -5.80 -5.48
CA CYS A 38 1.69 -4.51 -4.95
C CYS A 38 3.01 -4.62 -4.17
N CYS A 39 3.43 -5.83 -3.78
CA CYS A 39 4.67 -6.10 -3.06
C CYS A 39 5.83 -6.54 -3.96
N HIS A 40 5.69 -6.53 -5.29
CA HIS A 40 6.70 -7.05 -6.23
C HIS A 40 8.07 -6.36 -6.09
N ARG A 41 8.08 -5.06 -5.78
CA ARG A 41 9.30 -4.24 -5.59
C ARG A 41 9.75 -4.12 -4.12
N GLY A 42 9.15 -4.90 -3.22
CA GLY A 42 9.30 -4.68 -1.79
C GLY A 42 8.36 -3.56 -1.31
N CYS A 43 8.74 -2.86 -0.25
CA CYS A 43 8.06 -1.67 0.21
C CYS A 43 9.07 -0.64 0.71
N ILE A 44 8.80 0.64 0.45
CA ILE A 44 9.57 1.75 0.99
C ILE A 44 9.29 1.83 2.49
N ILE A 45 10.35 1.97 3.28
CA ILE A 45 10.27 1.90 4.73
C ILE A 45 11.15 2.96 5.39
N THR A 46 10.59 3.63 6.40
CA THR A 46 11.27 4.69 7.16
C THR A 46 12.09 4.13 8.31
N PRO A 47 13.09 4.86 8.84
CA PRO A 47 13.85 4.46 10.02
C PRO A 47 12.96 4.15 11.25
N ALA A 48 11.90 4.92 11.46
CA ALA A 48 10.96 4.69 12.55
C ALA A 48 10.17 3.39 12.38
N GLU A 49 9.75 3.08 11.14
CA GLU A 49 9.06 1.83 10.83
C GLU A 49 9.99 0.63 10.93
N ILE A 50 11.26 0.78 10.55
CA ILE A 50 12.29 -0.25 10.74
C ILE A 50 12.42 -0.58 12.23
N ALA A 51 12.62 0.44 13.07
CA ALA A 51 12.75 0.24 14.52
C ALA A 51 11.51 -0.41 15.12
N ARG A 52 10.32 0.02 14.69
CA ARG A 52 9.04 -0.59 15.09
C ARG A 52 9.02 -2.06 14.71
N ILE A 53 9.19 -2.42 13.44
CA ILE A 53 9.10 -3.81 12.95
C ILE A 53 10.16 -4.71 13.59
N LYS A 54 11.40 -4.23 13.76
CA LYS A 54 12.48 -4.98 14.43
C LYS A 54 12.19 -5.34 15.88
N SER A 55 11.34 -4.58 16.57
CA SER A 55 10.98 -4.90 17.96
C SER A 55 10.01 -6.09 18.10
N HIS A 56 9.63 -6.74 16.98
CA HIS A 56 8.66 -7.82 16.94
C HIS A 56 9.17 -9.08 16.22
N ASP A 57 10.01 -9.86 16.90
CA ASP A 57 10.58 -11.13 16.39
C ASP A 57 9.51 -12.15 15.94
N GLY A 58 8.31 -12.07 16.54
CA GLY A 58 7.18 -12.94 16.19
C GLY A 58 6.71 -12.82 14.74
N ILE A 59 7.13 -11.80 13.97
CA ILE A 59 6.85 -11.71 12.53
C ILE A 59 7.52 -12.86 11.76
N MET A 60 8.69 -13.33 12.23
CA MET A 60 9.46 -14.36 11.55
C MET A 60 8.74 -15.72 11.51
N GLN A 61 7.81 -15.98 12.44
CA GLN A 61 7.09 -17.26 12.52
C GLN A 61 6.16 -17.52 11.33
N TYR A 62 5.76 -16.47 10.60
CA TYR A 62 4.91 -16.59 9.40
C TYR A 62 5.70 -16.84 8.13
N LEU A 63 7.00 -16.50 8.12
CA LEU A 63 7.81 -16.58 6.92
C LEU A 63 8.15 -18.04 6.58
N PRO A 64 8.22 -18.41 5.29
CA PRO A 64 8.72 -19.72 4.89
C PRO A 64 10.21 -19.84 5.24
N GLU A 65 10.69 -21.08 5.37
CA GLU A 65 12.08 -21.41 5.73
C GLU A 65 13.09 -20.65 4.85
N GLN A 66 12.92 -20.69 3.54
CA GLN A 66 13.78 -19.98 2.59
C GLN A 66 13.96 -18.48 2.91
N LYS A 67 12.90 -17.79 3.34
CA LYS A 67 12.98 -16.36 3.69
C LYS A 67 13.55 -16.12 5.07
N ARG A 68 13.37 -17.06 6.00
CA ARG A 68 14.03 -17.01 7.31
C ARG A 68 15.54 -17.22 7.14
N ASP A 69 15.95 -18.21 6.35
CA ASP A 69 17.35 -18.51 6.05
C ASP A 69 18.02 -17.33 5.34
N PHE A 70 17.34 -16.72 4.37
CA PHE A 70 17.80 -15.49 3.73
C PHE A 70 18.01 -14.38 4.77
N LEU A 71 17.03 -14.11 5.63
CA LEU A 71 17.17 -13.07 6.66
C LEU A 71 18.28 -13.40 7.66
N GLU A 72 18.50 -14.66 8.00
CA GLU A 72 19.61 -15.09 8.85
C GLU A 72 20.97 -14.77 8.20
N GLN A 73 21.13 -15.01 6.90
CA GLN A 73 22.32 -14.63 6.13
C GLN A 73 22.53 -13.11 6.10
N GLU A 74 21.45 -12.34 6.13
CA GLU A 74 21.46 -10.88 6.23
C GLU A 74 21.52 -10.37 7.70
N ALA A 75 21.89 -11.23 8.66
CA ALA A 75 21.98 -10.89 10.08
C ALA A 75 20.67 -10.33 10.69
N GLY A 76 19.53 -10.81 10.18
CA GLY A 76 18.18 -10.37 10.55
C GLY A 76 17.70 -9.11 9.81
N GLU A 77 18.50 -8.53 8.90
CA GLU A 77 18.12 -7.31 8.21
C GLU A 77 17.15 -7.57 7.07
N PHE A 78 15.91 -7.10 7.27
CA PHE A 78 14.88 -7.08 6.23
C PHE A 78 14.97 -5.87 5.28
N VAL A 79 15.85 -4.90 5.59
CA VAL A 79 16.08 -3.71 4.77
C VAL A 79 17.11 -4.04 3.70
N GLY A 80 16.77 -3.78 2.44
CA GLY A 80 17.61 -4.08 1.28
C GLY A 80 18.89 -3.24 1.23
N ASP A 81 20.00 -3.89 0.86
CA ASP A 81 21.24 -3.19 0.48
C ASP A 81 21.08 -2.64 -0.94
N PRO A 82 21.12 -1.30 -1.14
CA PRO A 82 20.95 -0.69 -2.46
C PRO A 82 22.03 -1.12 -3.47
N ARG A 83 23.17 -1.65 -3.02
CA ARG A 83 24.23 -2.20 -3.87
C ARG A 83 23.91 -3.58 -4.43
N ARG A 84 22.99 -4.31 -3.78
CA ARG A 84 22.60 -5.69 -4.12
C ARG A 84 21.19 -5.77 -4.70
N GLN A 85 20.34 -4.83 -4.31
CA GLN A 85 19.00 -4.65 -4.83
C GLN A 85 18.81 -3.16 -5.12
N PRO A 86 18.77 -2.74 -6.40
CA PRO A 86 18.46 -1.35 -6.71
C PRO A 86 17.09 -0.98 -6.14
N THR A 87 16.98 0.24 -5.62
CA THR A 87 15.70 0.83 -5.22
C THR A 87 14.94 1.22 -6.48
N ASP A 88 14.14 0.30 -7.02
CA ASP A 88 13.25 0.57 -8.14
C ASP A 88 12.03 1.37 -7.63
N ILE A 89 12.26 2.64 -7.31
CA ILE A 89 11.26 3.59 -6.82
C ILE A 89 10.92 4.53 -7.98
N CYS A 90 9.64 4.63 -8.33
CA CYS A 90 9.20 5.58 -9.34
C CYS A 90 9.14 7.00 -8.76
N LEU A 91 9.39 8.04 -9.58
CA LEU A 91 9.43 9.44 -9.12
C LEU A 91 8.17 9.86 -8.35
N GLU A 92 6.99 9.42 -8.78
CA GLU A 92 5.73 9.73 -8.11
C GLU A 92 5.57 9.00 -6.76
N GLU A 93 6.10 7.77 -6.65
CA GLU A 93 6.15 7.03 -5.38
C GLU A 93 7.14 7.70 -4.44
N GLU A 94 8.29 8.15 -4.95
CA GLU A 94 9.27 8.96 -4.24
C GLU A 94 8.63 10.25 -3.71
N TRP A 95 7.94 11.03 -4.56
CA TRP A 95 7.24 12.25 -4.14
C TRP A 95 6.14 11.99 -3.12
N SER A 96 5.48 10.83 -3.21
CA SER A 96 4.51 10.45 -2.19
C SER A 96 5.22 10.18 -0.86
N MET A 97 6.30 9.41 -0.88
CA MET A 97 6.94 8.92 0.33
C MET A 97 7.84 9.96 0.98
N ILE A 98 8.39 10.92 0.23
CA ILE A 98 9.35 11.94 0.70
C ILE A 98 8.84 12.72 1.91
N ARG A 99 7.52 12.87 2.06
CA ARG A 99 6.90 13.53 3.23
C ARG A 99 7.19 12.82 4.57
N PHE A 100 7.68 11.58 4.53
CA PHE A 100 8.02 10.77 5.69
C PHE A 100 9.54 10.63 5.91
N PHE A 101 10.36 11.24 5.07
CA PHE A 101 11.83 11.15 5.15
C PHE A 101 12.44 12.54 5.32
N GLN A 102 13.64 12.60 5.93
CA GLN A 102 14.37 13.87 6.02
C GLN A 102 15.02 14.21 4.68
N SER A 103 15.40 13.20 3.89
CA SER A 103 15.89 13.36 2.52
C SER A 103 15.64 12.11 1.67
N PRO A 104 15.60 12.22 0.33
CA PRO A 104 15.47 11.07 -0.58
C PRO A 104 16.51 9.98 -0.37
N GLU A 105 17.73 10.35 0.03
CA GLU A 105 18.84 9.42 0.27
C GLU A 105 18.63 8.53 1.49
N GLU A 106 17.64 8.82 2.33
CA GLU A 106 17.21 7.96 3.45
C GLU A 106 16.23 6.87 3.01
N MET A 107 15.65 6.97 1.81
CA MET A 107 14.68 5.99 1.35
C MET A 107 15.36 4.62 1.19
N ARG A 108 14.78 3.63 1.85
CA ARG A 108 15.17 2.23 1.74
C ARG A 108 13.95 1.41 1.39
N CYS A 109 14.17 0.32 0.68
CA CYS A 109 13.16 -0.69 0.44
C CYS A 109 13.46 -1.93 1.27
N THR A 110 12.44 -2.70 1.65
CA THR A 110 12.65 -4.07 2.12
C THR A 110 13.27 -4.94 1.01
N TRP A 111 13.97 -6.01 1.39
CA TRP A 111 14.41 -7.02 0.43
C TRP A 111 13.26 -7.58 -0.42
N VAL A 112 13.58 -7.91 -1.66
CA VAL A 112 12.76 -8.66 -2.61
C VAL A 112 13.39 -10.04 -2.73
N VAL A 113 12.62 -11.06 -2.34
CA VAL A 113 13.04 -12.47 -2.32
C VAL A 113 11.92 -13.27 -2.97
N ASP A 114 12.26 -14.03 -4.01
CA ASP A 114 11.32 -14.81 -4.83
C ASP A 114 10.20 -13.96 -5.46
N ASP A 115 10.59 -12.92 -6.20
CA ASP A 115 9.70 -12.01 -6.93
C ASP A 115 8.67 -11.26 -6.05
N GLY A 116 9.03 -10.97 -4.80
CA GLY A 116 8.27 -10.04 -3.98
C GLY A 116 8.89 -9.74 -2.63
N CYS A 117 8.27 -8.84 -1.87
CA CYS A 117 8.72 -8.42 -0.54
C CYS A 117 9.10 -9.62 0.36
N VAL A 118 10.19 -9.48 1.12
CA VAL A 118 10.66 -10.48 2.09
C VAL A 118 9.60 -10.85 3.14
N PHE A 119 8.60 -10.00 3.36
CA PHE A 119 7.49 -10.29 4.27
C PHE A 119 6.32 -11.06 3.64
N LEU A 120 6.38 -11.42 2.35
CA LEU A 120 5.37 -12.27 1.74
C LEU A 120 5.59 -13.74 2.09
N TYR A 121 4.51 -14.43 2.45
CA TYR A 121 4.50 -15.88 2.63
C TYR A 121 3.33 -16.51 1.86
N PRO A 122 3.51 -17.73 1.31
CA PRO A 122 2.43 -18.45 0.64
C PRO A 122 1.41 -18.95 1.66
N ALA A 123 0.13 -18.89 1.30
CA ALA A 123 -0.97 -19.45 2.06
C ALA A 123 -2.00 -20.08 1.13
N THR A 124 -3.01 -20.72 1.70
CA THR A 124 -4.15 -21.27 0.96
C THR A 124 -5.42 -20.76 1.60
N GLU A 125 -6.29 -20.16 0.78
CA GLU A 125 -7.57 -19.59 1.20
C GLU A 125 -8.70 -20.23 0.42
N ALA A 126 -9.90 -20.21 1.00
CA ALA A 126 -11.11 -20.67 0.32
C ALA A 126 -11.77 -19.52 -0.45
N THR A 127 -12.18 -19.75 -1.70
CA THR A 127 -13.01 -18.78 -2.42
C THR A 127 -14.35 -18.59 -1.71
N PRO A 128 -14.93 -17.39 -1.69
CA PRO A 128 -16.27 -17.18 -1.15
C PRO A 128 -17.34 -17.96 -1.92
N GLY A 129 -18.40 -18.41 -1.23
CA GLY A 129 -19.59 -19.04 -1.84
C GLY A 129 -19.77 -20.52 -1.54
N GLU A 130 -20.91 -21.09 -1.96
CA GLU A 130 -21.32 -22.48 -1.67
C GLU A 130 -20.40 -23.54 -2.32
N SER A 131 -19.68 -23.17 -3.36
CA SER A 131 -18.70 -24.01 -4.08
C SER A 131 -17.27 -23.56 -3.78
N ALA A 132 -16.93 -23.36 -2.50
CA ALA A 132 -15.63 -22.88 -2.07
C ALA A 132 -14.48 -23.79 -2.55
N GLN A 133 -13.51 -23.20 -3.24
CA GLN A 133 -12.30 -23.87 -3.71
C GLN A 133 -11.08 -23.35 -2.96
N ALA A 134 -10.15 -24.23 -2.63
CA ALA A 134 -8.86 -23.85 -2.07
C ALA A 134 -7.99 -23.24 -3.18
N ILE A 135 -7.55 -21.99 -2.99
CA ILE A 135 -6.68 -21.27 -3.92
C ILE A 135 -5.39 -20.82 -3.25
N PRO A 136 -4.25 -20.84 -3.97
CA PRO A 136 -3.01 -20.30 -3.44
C PRO A 136 -3.08 -18.77 -3.39
N VAL A 137 -2.64 -18.19 -2.28
CA VAL A 137 -2.48 -16.73 -2.12
C VAL A 137 -1.12 -16.41 -1.50
N LYS A 138 -0.74 -15.13 -1.51
CA LYS A 138 0.42 -14.63 -0.77
C LYS A 138 -0.05 -13.61 0.26
N HIS A 139 0.18 -13.86 1.53
CA HIS A 139 -0.13 -12.94 2.63
C HIS A 139 1.11 -12.21 3.11
N CYS A 140 0.92 -11.14 3.87
CA CYS A 140 2.00 -10.37 4.47
C CYS A 140 2.18 -10.73 5.94
N ALA A 141 3.36 -11.22 6.32
CA ALA A 141 3.72 -11.61 7.67
C ALA A 141 3.50 -10.49 8.70
N ILE A 142 3.84 -9.24 8.36
CA ILE A 142 3.60 -8.07 9.22
C ILE A 142 2.11 -7.87 9.47
N HIS A 143 1.28 -8.04 8.43
CA HIS A 143 -0.17 -7.88 8.56
C HIS A 143 -0.78 -8.98 9.42
N SER A 144 -0.45 -10.24 9.13
CA SER A 144 -0.95 -11.40 9.88
C SER A 144 -0.53 -11.33 11.35
N TYR A 145 0.73 -10.99 11.61
CA TYR A 145 1.21 -10.77 12.98
C TYR A 145 0.43 -9.68 13.71
N ALA A 146 0.15 -8.55 13.05
CA ALA A 146 -0.63 -7.47 13.66
C ALA A 146 -2.04 -7.94 14.02
N LEU A 147 -2.73 -8.63 13.10
CA LEU A 147 -4.08 -9.17 13.34
C LEU A 147 -4.09 -10.16 14.51
N ASP A 148 -3.17 -11.12 14.53
CA ASP A 148 -3.09 -12.15 15.58
C ASP A 148 -2.79 -11.57 16.97
N ARG A 149 -2.17 -10.39 17.03
CA ARG A 149 -1.88 -9.67 18.27
C ARG A 149 -2.90 -8.59 18.61
N GLY A 150 -3.94 -8.41 17.81
CA GLY A 150 -4.92 -7.33 17.99
C GLY A 150 -4.31 -5.93 17.86
N ILE A 151 -3.19 -5.81 17.15
CA ILE A 151 -2.53 -4.54 16.84
C ILE A 151 -3.25 -3.93 15.63
N ASP A 152 -3.53 -2.62 15.66
CA ASP A 152 -4.01 -1.93 14.47
C ASP A 152 -2.95 -2.01 13.37
N TRP A 153 -3.21 -2.84 12.36
CA TRP A 153 -2.27 -3.10 11.28
C TRP A 153 -1.94 -1.82 10.50
N LYS A 154 -2.85 -0.84 10.42
CA LYS A 154 -2.60 0.42 9.70
C LYS A 154 -1.54 1.26 10.39
N SER A 155 -1.58 1.33 11.72
CA SER A 155 -0.53 1.96 12.52
C SER A 155 0.79 1.16 12.56
N PHE A 156 0.75 -0.14 12.25
CA PHE A 156 1.89 -1.04 12.39
C PHE A 156 2.67 -1.30 11.09
N LYS A 157 1.97 -1.46 9.97
CA LYS A 157 2.58 -1.73 8.65
C LYS A 157 3.38 -0.53 8.13
N PRO A 158 4.32 -0.74 7.21
CA PRO A 158 4.97 0.35 6.49
C PRO A 158 3.93 1.23 5.78
N THR A 159 4.13 2.54 5.84
CA THR A 159 3.19 3.52 5.30
C THR A 159 3.02 3.37 3.79
N ASP A 160 4.07 2.98 3.07
CA ASP A 160 3.99 2.65 1.63
C ASP A 160 2.91 1.59 1.36
N CYS A 161 2.81 0.57 2.21
CA CYS A 161 1.80 -0.48 2.11
C CYS A 161 0.39 0.01 2.50
N VAL A 162 0.29 0.88 3.52
CA VAL A 162 -1.00 1.38 4.03
C VAL A 162 -1.63 2.37 3.06
N GLN A 163 -0.80 3.21 2.42
CA GLN A 163 -1.28 4.23 1.50
C GLN A 163 -1.77 3.65 0.17
N TYR A 164 -1.26 2.49 -0.27
CA TYR A 164 -1.58 1.91 -1.56
C TYR A 164 -3.11 1.73 -1.78
N PRO A 165 -3.67 2.12 -2.94
CA PRO A 165 -3.01 2.66 -4.14
C PRO A 165 -3.02 4.20 -4.20
N LEU A 166 -3.15 4.88 -3.07
CA LEU A 166 -3.17 6.34 -2.97
C LEU A 166 -1.75 6.90 -2.77
N CYS A 167 -1.54 8.11 -3.25
CA CYS A 167 -0.40 8.94 -2.91
C CYS A 167 -0.87 10.32 -2.46
N VAL A 168 -0.12 10.88 -1.50
CA VAL A 168 -0.26 12.29 -1.09
C VAL A 168 1.07 12.99 -1.32
N TYR A 169 1.06 14.07 -2.09
CA TYR A 169 2.28 14.83 -2.40
C TYR A 169 1.99 16.32 -2.54
N GLN A 170 3.05 17.14 -2.55
CA GLN A 170 2.95 18.57 -2.82
C GLN A 170 3.24 18.83 -4.30
N ARG A 171 2.40 19.66 -4.94
CA ARG A 171 2.60 20.11 -6.32
C ARG A 171 2.09 21.54 -6.46
N ASP A 172 2.93 22.43 -6.98
CA ASP A 172 2.57 23.81 -7.29
C ASP A 172 1.88 24.52 -6.11
N GLY A 173 2.37 24.29 -4.89
CA GLY A 173 1.84 24.86 -3.64
C GLY A 173 0.57 24.19 -3.09
N HIS A 174 0.09 23.12 -3.72
CA HIS A 174 -1.11 22.38 -3.31
C HIS A 174 -0.76 21.01 -2.77
N THR A 175 -1.52 20.56 -1.76
CA THR A 175 -1.55 19.15 -1.38
C THR A 175 -2.41 18.41 -2.40
N VAL A 176 -1.91 17.30 -2.93
CA VAL A 176 -2.60 16.45 -3.90
C VAL A 176 -2.84 15.08 -3.31
N LEU A 177 -4.08 14.59 -3.40
CA LEU A 177 -4.45 13.20 -3.17
C LEU A 177 -4.75 12.55 -4.53
N ALA A 178 -3.93 11.59 -4.95
CA ALA A 178 -4.09 10.92 -6.23
C ALA A 178 -3.95 9.40 -6.13
N LEU A 179 -4.28 8.71 -7.22
CA LEU A 179 -3.83 7.33 -7.40
C LEU A 179 -2.35 7.33 -7.77
N GLN A 180 -1.61 6.38 -7.20
CA GLN A 180 -0.25 6.07 -7.60
C GLN A 180 -0.25 5.70 -9.09
N GLU A 181 0.53 6.44 -9.88
CA GLU A 181 0.86 6.05 -11.24
C GLU A 181 2.05 5.10 -11.14
N GLU A 182 1.81 3.82 -11.40
CA GLU A 182 2.84 2.78 -11.31
C GLU A 182 3.19 2.32 -12.73
N PRO A 183 4.47 2.31 -13.15
CA PRO A 183 4.90 1.69 -14.41
C PRO A 183 4.52 0.20 -14.49
N GLY A 184 4.34 -0.45 -13.33
CA GLY A 184 3.82 -1.81 -13.18
C GLY A 184 2.30 -1.91 -13.00
N ARG A 185 1.53 -0.82 -13.12
CA ARG A 185 0.07 -0.80 -12.89
C ARG A 185 -0.67 -1.89 -13.65
N ALA A 186 -0.24 -2.22 -14.87
CA ALA A 186 -0.81 -3.31 -15.68
C ALA A 186 -0.67 -4.71 -15.05
N ARG A 187 0.28 -4.89 -14.13
CA ARG A 187 0.59 -6.13 -13.41
C ARG A 187 -0.10 -6.23 -12.06
N VAL A 188 -0.88 -5.23 -11.64
CA VAL A 188 -1.61 -5.25 -10.38
C VAL A 188 -3.11 -5.43 -10.61
N PRO A 189 -3.66 -6.65 -10.48
CA PRO A 189 -5.04 -6.94 -10.86
C PRO A 189 -6.08 -6.05 -10.17
N CYS A 190 -5.87 -5.70 -8.90
CA CYS A 190 -6.84 -4.89 -8.15
C CYS A 190 -6.99 -3.44 -8.66
N LEU A 191 -6.07 -2.93 -9.48
CA LEU A 191 -6.20 -1.64 -10.15
C LEU A 191 -6.84 -1.71 -11.54
N ASN A 192 -6.95 -2.93 -12.10
CA ASN A 192 -7.44 -3.15 -13.46
C ASN A 192 -8.76 -3.96 -13.47
N ASN A 193 -9.11 -4.59 -12.35
CA ASN A 193 -10.36 -5.31 -12.14
C ASN A 193 -11.29 -4.48 -11.24
N PRO A 194 -12.29 -3.78 -11.80
CA PRO A 194 -13.20 -2.95 -11.05
C PRO A 194 -14.20 -3.81 -10.29
N ILE A 195 -13.80 -4.28 -9.11
CA ILE A 195 -14.68 -4.99 -8.16
C ILE A 195 -14.71 -4.25 -6.83
N GLY A 196 -15.85 -4.35 -6.14
CA GLY A 196 -16.08 -3.70 -4.85
C GLY A 196 -16.62 -2.27 -4.95
N PRO A 197 -16.65 -1.53 -3.82
CA PRO A 197 -17.11 -0.15 -3.76
C PRO A 197 -16.23 0.81 -4.57
N LYS A 198 -16.68 2.06 -4.75
CA LYS A 198 -15.82 3.12 -5.29
C LYS A 198 -14.64 3.36 -4.33
N MET A 199 -13.48 3.73 -4.88
CA MET A 199 -12.24 3.93 -4.12
C MET A 199 -12.41 4.87 -2.92
N TYR A 200 -13.19 5.96 -3.06
CA TYR A 200 -13.45 6.85 -1.93
C TYR A 200 -14.08 6.11 -0.75
N GLN A 201 -14.95 5.12 -0.99
CA GLN A 201 -15.59 4.32 0.05
C GLN A 201 -14.63 3.26 0.58
N SER A 202 -14.02 2.46 -0.30
CA SER A 202 -13.18 1.32 0.09
C SER A 202 -11.85 1.74 0.74
N LEU A 203 -11.38 2.95 0.46
CA LEU A 203 -10.15 3.52 1.01
C LEU A 203 -10.42 4.57 2.09
N SER A 204 -11.64 4.65 2.64
CA SER A 204 -12.02 5.60 3.69
C SER A 204 -11.03 5.63 4.85
N ASP A 205 -10.62 4.46 5.34
CA ASP A 205 -9.66 4.37 6.45
C ASP A 205 -8.26 4.82 6.03
N THR A 206 -7.84 4.54 4.79
CA THR A 206 -6.56 5.01 4.27
C THR A 206 -6.56 6.53 4.12
N ILE A 207 -7.64 7.13 3.60
CA ILE A 207 -7.79 8.58 3.51
C ILE A 207 -7.77 9.20 4.91
N THR A 208 -8.43 8.57 5.87
CA THR A 208 -8.41 8.99 7.29
C THR A 208 -7.00 8.94 7.87
N TYR A 209 -6.26 7.86 7.62
CA TYR A 209 -4.87 7.72 8.06
C TYR A 209 -3.95 8.80 7.45
N LEU A 210 -4.15 9.13 6.18
CA LEU A 210 -3.28 10.03 5.42
C LEU A 210 -3.57 11.52 5.65
N LEU A 211 -4.84 11.90 5.73
CA LEU A 211 -5.30 13.30 5.70
C LEU A 211 -6.25 13.64 6.85
N GLY A 212 -6.53 12.69 7.73
CA GLY A 212 -7.37 12.87 8.90
C GLY A 212 -8.87 12.64 8.65
N PRO A 213 -9.64 12.43 9.73
CA PRO A 213 -11.07 12.10 9.63
C PRO A 213 -11.91 13.24 9.06
N VAL A 214 -11.58 14.49 9.41
CA VAL A 214 -12.32 15.68 8.93
C VAL A 214 -12.25 15.79 7.42
N PHE A 215 -11.07 15.59 6.82
CA PHE A 215 -10.93 15.61 5.37
C PHE A 215 -11.63 14.42 4.72
N ASN A 216 -11.50 13.22 5.29
CA ASN A 216 -12.19 12.04 4.78
C ASN A 216 -13.72 12.26 4.73
N GLU A 217 -14.34 12.85 5.76
CA GLU A 217 -15.77 13.17 5.75
C GLU A 217 -16.19 14.03 4.55
N ARG A 218 -15.34 14.99 4.13
CA ARG A 218 -15.57 15.81 2.94
C ARG A 218 -15.52 14.99 1.66
N VAL A 219 -14.51 14.14 1.53
CA VAL A 219 -14.38 13.21 0.40
C VAL A 219 -15.61 12.30 0.32
N GLN A 220 -16.04 11.72 1.46
CA GLN A 220 -17.24 10.88 1.51
C GLN A 220 -18.51 11.64 1.13
N ALA A 221 -18.69 12.86 1.65
CA ALA A 221 -19.85 13.69 1.36
C ALA A 221 -19.93 14.08 -0.12
N TYR A 222 -18.79 14.47 -0.69
CA TYR A 222 -18.70 14.79 -2.12
C TYR A 222 -18.98 13.56 -2.99
N GLY A 223 -18.38 12.41 -2.68
CA GLY A 223 -18.61 11.16 -3.39
C GLY A 223 -20.10 10.78 -3.42
N ARG A 224 -20.79 10.82 -2.27
CA ARG A 224 -22.23 10.52 -2.17
C ARG A 224 -23.11 11.52 -2.93
N ALA A 225 -22.73 12.79 -2.99
CA ALA A 225 -23.51 13.84 -3.64
C ALA A 225 -23.39 13.79 -5.17
N HIS A 226 -22.24 13.36 -5.70
CA HIS A 226 -21.91 13.53 -7.12
C HIS A 226 -21.66 12.23 -7.89
N PHE A 227 -21.45 11.10 -7.19
CA PHE A 227 -21.06 9.81 -7.77
C PHE A 227 -21.86 8.66 -7.15
N GLN A 228 -23.19 8.81 -7.13
CA GLN A 228 -24.11 7.73 -6.74
C GLN A 228 -23.95 6.52 -7.66
N GLU A 229 -24.30 5.34 -7.13
CA GLU A 229 -24.09 4.03 -7.76
C GLU A 229 -24.55 3.93 -9.23
#